data_AF-A0A9D1F7P1-F1
#
_entry.id   AF-A0A9D1F7P1-F1
#
_cell.length_a   1.000
_cell.length_b   1.000
_cell.length_c   1.000
_cell.angle_alpha   90.00
_cell.angle_beta   90.00
_cell.angle_gamma   90.00
#
_symmetry.space_group_name_H-M   'P 1'
#
loop_
_entity.id
_entity.type
_entity.pdbx_description
1 polymer ?
#
loop_
_entity_poly.entity_id
_entity_poly.type
_entity_poly.pdbx_seq_one_letter_code
_entity_poly.pdbx_strand_id
1 'polypeptide(L)'
;MFESLTQRTPKIIDFGEYRKYALSIPLVNIGGKNCVLFEVRARSLAHQPGEVCLPGGHVEPEEDFRTAAVRETAEELCISQGDIQVIAPMDMYLSPSGQMIMPYLVRLLNYHGSFSRQEVDEIFYVPVDFFLKNVPRGYKNHIFTKPDDDFPEDAVPGGKKYPWRSGWSLVYFYPETCGHRIWGLTAKIMKSAAEIMREAIENEQ
;
A
#
# COMPACT_ATOMS: atom_id res chain seq x y z
N MET A 1 -40.44 2.07 -11.08
CA MET A 1 -39.87 2.77 -9.89
C MET A 1 -38.36 2.54 -9.72
N PHE A 2 -37.77 1.45 -10.23
CA PHE A 2 -36.33 1.17 -10.07
C PHE A 2 -35.56 0.99 -11.39
N GLU A 3 -36.15 1.35 -12.53
CA GLU A 3 -35.52 1.19 -13.86
C GLU A 3 -34.19 1.93 -13.97
N SER A 4 -34.04 3.07 -13.29
CA SER A 4 -32.78 3.83 -13.21
C SER A 4 -31.67 3.12 -12.44
N LEU A 5 -31.97 2.10 -11.63
CA LEU A 5 -30.96 1.33 -10.88
C LEU A 5 -30.20 0.33 -11.77
N THR A 6 -30.69 0.04 -12.98
CA THR A 6 -30.06 -0.92 -13.90
C THR A 6 -28.67 -0.50 -14.37
N GLN A 7 -28.35 0.80 -14.30
CA GLN A 7 -27.06 1.38 -14.69
C GLN A 7 -26.21 1.82 -13.48
N ARG A 8 -26.62 1.45 -12.25
CA ARG A 8 -25.93 1.90 -11.04
C ARG A 8 -24.62 1.12 -10.83
N THR A 9 -23.51 1.84 -10.76
CA THR A 9 -22.24 1.31 -10.26
C THR A 9 -22.27 1.22 -8.73
N PRO A 10 -22.01 0.05 -8.12
CA PRO A 10 -21.91 -0.06 -6.67
C PRO A 10 -20.75 0.78 -6.12
N LYS A 11 -20.91 1.27 -4.89
CA LYS A 11 -19.87 1.97 -4.14
C LYS A 11 -19.60 1.20 -2.85
N ILE A 12 -18.41 1.41 -2.29
CA ILE A 12 -18.04 0.91 -0.97
C ILE A 12 -18.87 1.70 0.08
N ILE A 13 -19.48 0.99 1.01
CA ILE A 13 -20.20 1.60 2.14
C ILE A 13 -19.16 2.35 2.99
N ASP A 14 -19.53 3.55 3.44
CA ASP A 14 -18.65 4.44 4.21
C ASP A 14 -17.36 4.84 3.49
N PHE A 15 -17.35 4.83 2.14
CA PHE A 15 -16.17 5.22 1.34
C PHE A 15 -15.58 6.58 1.73
N GLY A 16 -16.41 7.52 2.21
CA GLY A 16 -15.97 8.83 2.69
C GLY A 16 -15.20 8.79 4.01
N GLU A 17 -15.42 7.78 4.84
CA GLU A 17 -14.83 7.63 6.17
C GLU A 17 -13.41 7.03 6.12
N TYR A 18 -13.03 6.40 5.00
CA TYR A 18 -11.69 5.85 4.84
C TYR A 18 -10.66 6.96 4.67
N ARG A 19 -9.56 6.86 5.45
CA ARG A 19 -8.32 7.58 5.13
C ARG A 19 -7.71 6.97 3.87
N LYS A 20 -7.58 7.78 2.83
CA LYS A 20 -7.13 7.35 1.51
C LYS A 20 -5.65 7.60 1.35
N TYR A 21 -4.95 6.57 0.87
CA TYR A 21 -3.54 6.60 0.55
C TYR A 21 -3.33 6.05 -0.85
N ALA A 22 -2.31 6.56 -1.50
CA ALA A 22 -1.81 6.00 -2.74
C ALA A 22 -0.31 5.81 -2.64
N LEU A 23 0.18 4.75 -3.26
CA LEU A 23 1.60 4.42 -3.23
C LEU A 23 2.06 3.89 -4.56
N SER A 24 3.36 3.96 -4.79
CA SER A 24 4.02 3.49 -6.00
C SER A 24 4.85 2.25 -5.67
N ILE A 25 4.86 1.28 -6.58
CA ILE A 25 5.82 0.19 -6.65
C ILE A 25 6.81 0.58 -7.75
N PRO A 26 7.87 1.35 -7.41
CA PRO A 26 8.79 1.91 -8.40
C PRO A 26 9.74 0.85 -8.96
N LEU A 27 9.67 0.64 -10.27
CA LEU A 27 10.65 -0.13 -11.02
C LEU A 27 11.80 0.76 -11.49
N VAL A 28 13.02 0.37 -11.14
CA VAL A 28 14.27 0.96 -11.62
C VAL A 28 15.14 -0.09 -12.29
N ASN A 29 15.95 0.31 -13.26
CA ASN A 29 16.94 -0.57 -13.86
C ASN A 29 18.27 -0.46 -13.12
N ILE A 30 18.69 -1.54 -12.45
CA ILE A 30 19.97 -1.63 -11.76
C ILE A 30 20.78 -2.74 -12.43
N GLY A 31 21.82 -2.36 -13.19
CA GLY A 31 22.71 -3.31 -13.86
C GLY A 31 21.99 -4.24 -14.84
N GLY A 32 21.01 -3.71 -15.60
CA GLY A 32 20.22 -4.47 -16.57
C GLY A 32 19.05 -5.25 -15.99
N LYS A 33 18.81 -5.19 -14.67
CA LYS A 33 17.72 -5.90 -14.00
C LYS A 33 16.66 -4.92 -13.50
N ASN A 34 15.38 -5.29 -13.63
CA ASN A 34 14.30 -4.56 -12.99
C ASN A 34 14.34 -4.85 -11.48
N CYS A 35 14.47 -3.79 -10.69
CA CYS A 35 14.42 -3.83 -9.24
C CYS A 35 13.28 -2.92 -8.74
N VAL A 36 12.64 -3.34 -7.65
CA VAL A 36 11.72 -2.48 -6.90
C VAL A 36 12.55 -1.62 -5.95
N LEU A 37 12.33 -0.31 -5.99
CA LEU A 37 12.90 0.63 -5.02
C LEU A 37 12.02 0.64 -3.76
N PHE A 38 12.68 0.55 -2.60
CA PHE A 38 12.09 0.73 -1.28
C PHE A 38 12.78 1.87 -0.55
N GLU A 39 12.07 2.40 0.42
CA GLU A 39 12.54 3.46 1.31
C GLU A 39 12.59 2.92 2.74
N VAL A 40 13.48 3.51 3.55
CA VAL A 40 13.45 3.44 5.00
C VAL A 40 12.98 4.80 5.50
N ARG A 41 11.84 4.82 6.19
CA ARG A 41 11.24 6.06 6.70
C ARG A 41 12.18 6.78 7.65
N ALA A 42 12.30 8.10 7.49
CA ALA A 42 13.14 8.92 8.34
C ALA A 42 12.75 8.77 9.82
N ARG A 43 13.76 8.63 10.69
CA ARG A 43 13.54 8.45 12.14
C ARG A 43 12.84 9.62 12.82
N SER A 44 12.87 10.81 12.21
CA SER A 44 12.21 12.02 12.69
C SER A 44 10.69 12.02 12.46
N LEU A 45 10.15 11.08 11.68
CA LEU A 45 8.72 11.05 11.37
C LEU A 45 7.89 10.56 12.55
N ALA A 46 6.70 11.15 12.70
CA ALA A 46 5.76 10.82 13.77
C ALA A 46 5.18 9.40 13.65
N HIS A 47 5.19 8.83 12.44
CA HIS A 47 4.59 7.53 12.14
C HIS A 47 5.63 6.57 11.55
N GLN A 48 5.73 5.39 12.16
CA GLN A 48 6.53 4.25 11.69
C GLN A 48 8.00 4.59 11.36
N PRO A 49 8.73 5.29 12.25
CA PRO A 49 10.13 5.67 12.01
C PRO A 49 11.01 4.42 11.82
N GLY A 50 11.83 4.43 10.76
CA GLY A 50 12.75 3.33 10.44
C GLY A 50 12.10 2.10 9.81
N GLU A 51 10.80 2.12 9.51
CA GLU A 51 10.15 1.03 8.78
C GLU A 51 10.43 1.08 7.29
N VAL A 52 10.48 -0.10 6.66
CA VAL A 52 10.60 -0.23 5.21
C VAL A 52 9.24 0.02 4.55
N CYS A 53 9.18 0.99 3.64
CA CYS A 53 7.97 1.32 2.90
C CYS A 53 8.22 1.43 1.39
N LEU A 54 7.12 1.55 0.69
CA LEU A 54 7.06 1.99 -0.70
C LEU A 54 6.76 3.50 -0.70
N PRO A 55 7.23 4.26 -1.70
CA PRO A 55 6.92 5.68 -1.80
C PRO A 55 5.41 5.90 -1.89
N GLY A 56 4.89 6.88 -1.19
CA GLY A 56 3.46 7.17 -1.17
C GLY A 56 2.96 7.80 0.12
N GLY A 57 1.77 8.39 0.03
CA GLY A 57 1.18 9.15 1.12
C GLY A 57 -0.32 9.34 0.96
N HIS A 58 -0.82 10.40 1.59
CA HIS A 58 -2.25 10.66 1.64
C HIS A 58 -2.75 11.16 0.29
N VAL A 59 -3.99 10.79 -0.05
CA VAL A 59 -4.70 11.42 -1.17
C VAL A 59 -5.28 12.74 -0.68
N GLU A 60 -4.89 13.84 -1.31
CA GLU A 60 -5.38 15.18 -0.97
C GLU A 60 -6.82 15.42 -1.47
N PRO A 61 -7.54 16.42 -0.92
CA PRO A 61 -8.83 16.83 -1.47
C PRO A 61 -8.73 17.16 -2.97
N GLU A 62 -9.72 16.74 -3.75
CA GLU A 62 -9.78 16.90 -5.22
C GLU A 62 -8.69 16.14 -6.00
N GLU A 63 -7.88 15.32 -5.34
CA GLU A 63 -6.87 14.48 -5.97
C GLU A 63 -7.41 13.04 -6.21
N ASP A 64 -7.05 12.44 -7.35
CA ASP A 64 -7.26 11.00 -7.55
C ASP A 64 -6.07 10.18 -7.05
N PHE A 65 -6.27 8.88 -6.82
CA PHE A 65 -5.22 8.00 -6.30
C PHE A 65 -3.96 7.99 -7.17
N ARG A 66 -4.10 8.11 -8.50
CA ARG A 66 -2.95 8.06 -9.41
C ARG A 66 -2.10 9.31 -9.26
N THR A 67 -2.74 10.47 -9.16
CA THR A 67 -2.09 11.77 -8.99
C THR A 67 -1.34 11.81 -7.66
N ALA A 68 -1.98 11.34 -6.59
CA ALA A 68 -1.36 11.22 -5.27
C ALA A 68 -0.10 10.34 -5.30
N ALA A 69 -0.20 9.14 -5.89
CA ALA A 69 0.95 8.23 -5.98
C ALA A 69 2.15 8.86 -6.72
N VAL A 70 1.89 9.60 -7.80
CA VAL A 70 2.95 10.27 -8.58
C VAL A 70 3.54 11.47 -7.83
N ARG A 71 2.69 12.30 -7.19
CA ARG A 71 3.12 13.46 -6.40
C ARG A 71 4.01 13.04 -5.23
N GLU A 72 3.53 12.13 -4.40
CA GLU A 72 4.25 11.64 -3.21
C GLU A 72 5.59 11.02 -3.61
N THR A 73 5.59 10.17 -4.64
CA THR A 73 6.85 9.57 -5.15
C THR A 73 7.83 10.62 -5.66
N ALA A 74 7.33 11.68 -6.31
CA ALA A 74 8.18 12.77 -6.81
C ALA A 74 8.80 13.58 -5.65
N GLU A 75 8.02 13.85 -4.61
CA GLU A 75 8.44 14.56 -3.40
C GLU A 75 9.46 13.76 -2.61
N GLU A 76 9.14 12.50 -2.27
CA GLU A 76 10.00 11.61 -1.49
C GLU A 76 11.31 11.26 -2.21
N LEU A 77 11.27 11.00 -3.53
CA LEU A 77 12.45 10.63 -4.33
C LEU A 77 13.14 11.83 -4.99
N CYS A 78 12.64 13.05 -4.80
CA CYS A 78 13.18 14.27 -5.44
C CYS A 78 13.34 14.12 -6.97
N ILE A 79 12.37 13.49 -7.64
CA ILE A 79 12.37 13.24 -9.08
C ILE A 79 11.26 14.05 -9.76
N SER A 80 11.43 14.39 -11.04
CA SER A 80 10.36 15.02 -11.83
C SER A 80 9.18 14.06 -11.99
N GLN A 81 7.94 14.57 -11.82
CA GLN A 81 6.74 13.78 -12.09
C GLN A 81 6.70 13.25 -13.53
N GLY A 82 7.28 13.97 -14.49
CA GLY A 82 7.37 13.54 -15.90
C GLY A 82 8.26 12.31 -16.11
N ASP A 83 9.14 12.00 -15.15
CA ASP A 83 9.99 10.83 -15.14
C ASP A 83 9.34 9.64 -14.40
N ILE A 84 8.08 9.76 -13.96
CA ILE A 84 7.32 8.67 -13.32
C ILE A 84 6.26 8.16 -14.30
N GLN A 85 6.57 7.03 -14.95
CA GLN A 85 5.64 6.39 -15.86
C GLN A 85 4.76 5.36 -15.11
N VAL A 86 3.49 5.68 -14.90
CA VAL A 86 2.52 4.71 -14.35
C VAL A 86 2.25 3.61 -15.39
N ILE A 87 2.51 2.36 -15.01
CA ILE A 87 2.29 1.18 -15.85
C ILE A 87 0.87 0.66 -15.64
N ALA A 88 0.48 0.37 -14.39
CA ALA A 88 -0.81 -0.20 -14.07
C ALA A 88 -1.23 0.06 -12.61
N PRO A 89 -2.53 0.20 -12.32
CA PRO A 89 -3.05 0.02 -10.98
C PRO A 89 -2.89 -1.44 -10.52
N MET A 90 -2.60 -1.64 -9.24
CA MET A 90 -2.59 -2.95 -8.58
C MET A 90 -3.84 -3.14 -7.72
N ASP A 91 -3.93 -4.23 -6.96
CA ASP A 91 -5.08 -4.46 -6.07
C ASP A 91 -5.13 -3.44 -4.93
N MET A 92 -6.31 -2.88 -4.72
CA MET A 92 -6.61 -2.00 -3.60
C MET A 92 -6.69 -2.78 -2.28
N TYR A 93 -6.11 -2.24 -1.22
CA TYR A 93 -6.21 -2.80 0.13
C TYR A 93 -7.11 -1.94 1.03
N LEU A 94 -8.13 -2.57 1.62
CA LEU A 94 -8.97 -2.00 2.67
C LEU A 94 -8.54 -2.56 4.02
N SER A 95 -7.99 -1.68 4.87
CA SER A 95 -7.56 -2.04 6.21
C SER A 95 -8.73 -2.06 7.20
N PRO A 96 -8.77 -3.01 8.14
CA PRO A 96 -9.69 -2.97 9.29
C PRO A 96 -9.55 -1.71 10.16
N SER A 97 -8.45 -0.96 10.04
CA SER A 97 -8.21 0.32 10.71
C SER A 97 -8.75 1.55 9.96
N GLY A 98 -9.59 1.36 8.94
CA GLY A 98 -10.20 2.47 8.18
C GLY A 98 -9.24 3.15 7.20
N GLN A 99 -8.27 2.41 6.66
CA GLN A 99 -7.35 2.90 5.62
C GLN A 99 -7.68 2.24 4.28
N MET A 100 -7.68 3.03 3.21
CA MET A 100 -7.83 2.58 1.84
C MET A 100 -6.57 2.91 1.07
N ILE A 101 -5.93 1.89 0.51
CA ILE A 101 -4.60 2.01 -0.07
C ILE A 101 -4.63 1.54 -1.51
N MET A 102 -4.25 2.42 -2.42
CA MET A 102 -4.21 2.15 -3.86
C MET A 102 -2.76 2.11 -4.38
N PRO A 103 -2.19 0.91 -4.61
CA PRO A 103 -0.86 0.77 -5.18
C PRO A 103 -0.87 0.92 -6.70
N TYR A 104 0.18 1.52 -7.24
CA TYR A 104 0.46 1.61 -8.68
C TYR A 104 1.84 1.05 -8.99
N LEU A 105 1.95 0.21 -10.02
CA LEU A 105 3.26 -0.11 -10.58
C LEU A 105 3.70 1.03 -11.47
N VAL A 106 4.89 1.56 -11.19
CA VAL A 106 5.46 2.68 -11.94
C VAL A 106 6.86 2.34 -12.40
N ARG A 107 7.31 2.97 -13.48
CA ARG A 107 8.70 2.95 -13.92
C ARG A 107 9.30 4.32 -13.72
N LEU A 108 10.43 4.38 -13.03
CA LEU A 108 11.19 5.61 -12.89
C LEU A 108 12.16 5.74 -14.08
N LEU A 109 12.04 6.82 -14.82
CA LEU A 109 12.91 7.21 -15.92
C LEU A 109 13.99 8.13 -15.38
N ASN A 110 15.21 8.07 -15.90
CA ASN A 110 16.31 8.98 -15.53
C ASN A 110 16.55 9.15 -14.01
N TYR A 111 16.20 8.14 -13.19
CA TYR A 111 16.36 8.22 -11.75
C TYR A 111 17.81 7.94 -11.34
N HIS A 112 18.34 8.79 -10.47
CA HIS A 112 19.76 8.77 -10.07
C HIS A 112 19.96 8.58 -8.56
N GLY A 113 18.99 7.99 -7.86
CA GLY A 113 19.13 7.64 -6.44
C GLY A 113 18.97 8.83 -5.48
N SER A 114 18.25 9.87 -5.89
CA SER A 114 17.90 11.00 -5.03
C SER A 114 16.75 10.66 -4.07
N PHE A 115 16.71 11.33 -2.92
CA PHE A 115 15.60 11.26 -1.98
C PHE A 115 15.62 12.45 -1.02
N SER A 116 14.45 12.78 -0.46
CA SER A 116 14.26 13.83 0.54
C SER A 116 14.66 13.30 1.92
N ARG A 117 15.73 13.84 2.51
CA ARG A 117 16.16 13.48 3.87
C ARG A 117 15.18 13.88 4.98
N GLN A 118 14.14 14.65 4.66
CA GLN A 118 13.09 14.98 5.63
C GLN A 118 12.17 13.78 5.88
N GLU A 119 12.05 12.89 4.90
CA GLU A 119 11.06 11.81 4.88
C GLU A 119 11.70 10.43 4.72
N VAL A 120 12.86 10.35 4.06
CA VAL A 120 13.56 9.12 3.74
C VAL A 120 14.98 9.14 4.32
N ASP A 121 15.33 8.14 5.12
CA ASP A 121 16.68 7.95 5.66
C ASP A 121 17.58 7.20 4.67
N GLU A 122 17.01 6.23 3.96
CA GLU A 122 17.72 5.33 3.06
C GLU A 122 16.80 4.84 1.94
N ILE A 123 17.37 4.62 0.75
CA ILE A 123 16.73 3.89 -0.35
C ILE A 123 17.53 2.63 -0.65
N PHE A 124 16.84 1.56 -1.02
CA PHE A 124 17.47 0.32 -1.46
C PHE A 124 16.65 -0.37 -2.54
N TYR A 125 17.28 -1.31 -3.23
CA TYR A 125 16.71 -1.95 -4.42
C TYR A 125 16.64 -3.46 -4.23
N VAL A 126 15.48 -4.04 -4.51
CA VAL A 126 15.28 -5.49 -4.47
C VAL A 126 14.86 -5.98 -5.85
N PRO A 127 15.58 -6.94 -6.47
CA PRO A 127 15.20 -7.46 -7.78
C PRO A 127 13.75 -7.96 -7.81
N VAL A 128 12.99 -7.67 -8.88
CA VAL A 128 11.62 -8.18 -9.05
C VAL A 128 11.58 -9.71 -8.91
N ASP A 129 12.59 -10.38 -9.48
CA ASP A 129 12.83 -11.83 -9.35
C ASP A 129 12.75 -12.36 -7.91
N PHE A 130 13.16 -11.57 -6.91
CA PHE A 130 13.07 -11.97 -5.52
C PHE A 130 11.62 -12.19 -5.11
N PHE A 131 10.73 -11.25 -5.43
CA PHE A 131 9.30 -11.33 -5.08
C PHE A 131 8.57 -12.40 -5.89
N LEU A 132 8.99 -12.64 -7.14
CA LEU A 132 8.43 -13.71 -7.97
C LEU A 132 8.77 -15.10 -7.44
N LYS A 133 9.98 -15.28 -6.89
CA LYS A 133 10.51 -16.57 -6.39
C LYS A 133 10.19 -16.85 -4.93
N ASN A 134 10.02 -15.81 -4.11
CA ASN A 134 9.79 -15.95 -2.67
C ASN A 134 8.35 -15.57 -2.33
N VAL A 135 7.60 -16.49 -1.73
CA VAL A 135 6.29 -16.19 -1.14
C VAL A 135 6.50 -15.82 0.32
N PRO A 136 5.99 -14.68 0.81
CA PRO A 136 6.21 -14.26 2.19
C PRO A 136 5.42 -15.14 3.15
N ARG A 137 5.95 -15.32 4.37
CA ARG A 137 5.27 -16.10 5.41
C ARG A 137 4.23 -15.23 6.12
N GLY A 138 2.99 -15.71 6.17
CA GLY A 138 1.87 -15.04 6.83
C GLY A 138 1.67 -15.52 8.27
N TYR A 139 1.41 -14.57 9.18
CA TYR A 139 1.05 -14.82 10.57
C TYR A 139 -0.30 -14.16 10.87
N LYS A 140 -1.18 -14.86 11.57
CA LYS A 140 -2.48 -14.30 11.97
C LYS A 140 -2.29 -13.35 13.14
N ASN A 141 -2.81 -12.14 13.01
CA ASN A 141 -2.96 -11.18 14.09
C ASN A 141 -4.46 -11.04 14.40
N HIS A 142 -4.82 -10.99 15.69
CA HIS A 142 -6.21 -10.81 16.11
C HIS A 142 -6.62 -9.34 16.04
N ILE A 143 -7.87 -9.11 15.64
CA ILE A 143 -8.47 -7.78 15.55
C ILE A 143 -9.73 -7.78 16.40
N PHE A 144 -9.85 -6.79 17.27
CA PHE A 144 -10.98 -6.64 18.17
C PHE A 144 -11.71 -5.34 17.86
N THR A 145 -13.03 -5.40 17.84
CA THR A 145 -13.87 -4.21 17.82
C THR A 145 -14.02 -3.71 19.25
N LYS A 146 -13.71 -2.44 19.46
CA LYS A 146 -14.01 -1.71 20.68
C LYS A 146 -14.91 -0.54 20.30
N PRO A 147 -16.15 -0.47 20.81
CA PRO A 147 -16.99 0.72 20.64
C PRO A 147 -16.35 1.95 21.29
N ASP A 148 -16.62 3.12 20.72
CA ASP A 148 -16.25 4.40 21.32
C ASP A 148 -17.15 4.74 22.52
N ASP A 149 -16.73 5.74 23.30
CA ASP A 149 -17.36 6.10 24.58
C ASP A 149 -18.79 6.63 24.41
N ASP A 150 -19.16 7.14 23.23
CA ASP A 150 -20.48 7.66 22.88
C ASP A 150 -21.40 6.63 22.19
N PHE A 151 -20.96 5.36 22.10
CA PHE A 151 -21.72 4.30 21.47
C PHE A 151 -23.05 4.04 22.21
N PRO A 152 -24.22 4.04 21.52
CA PRO A 152 -25.52 3.92 22.17
C PRO A 152 -25.83 2.47 22.56
N GLU A 153 -25.20 1.99 23.63
CA GLU A 153 -25.33 0.62 24.11
C GLU A 153 -26.78 0.20 24.37
N ASP A 154 -27.60 1.10 24.93
CA ASP A 154 -29.02 0.82 25.26
C ASP A 154 -29.88 0.57 24.01
N ALA A 155 -29.42 0.98 22.82
CA ALA A 155 -30.09 0.73 21.55
C ALA A 155 -29.69 -0.61 20.91
N VAL A 156 -28.70 -1.32 21.44
CA VAL A 156 -28.19 -2.58 20.89
C VAL A 156 -28.78 -3.77 21.63
N PRO A 157 -29.29 -4.80 20.93
CA PRO A 157 -29.72 -6.04 21.56
C PRO A 157 -28.61 -6.66 22.42
N GLY A 158 -28.83 -6.79 23.73
CA GLY A 158 -27.84 -7.29 24.67
C GLY A 158 -26.89 -6.23 25.25
N GLY A 159 -27.00 -4.97 24.82
CA GLY A 159 -26.27 -3.81 25.34
C GLY A 159 -24.78 -4.07 25.53
N LYS A 160 -24.29 -3.79 26.75
CA LYS A 160 -22.88 -4.03 27.17
C LYS A 160 -22.38 -5.47 26.95
N LYS A 161 -23.28 -6.45 26.86
CA LYS A 161 -22.95 -7.87 26.67
C LYS A 161 -23.00 -8.28 25.20
N TYR A 162 -23.16 -7.33 24.27
CA TYR A 162 -23.18 -7.66 22.84
C TYR A 162 -21.88 -8.37 22.44
N PRO A 163 -21.96 -9.55 21.79
CA PRO A 163 -20.79 -10.36 21.46
C PRO A 163 -20.11 -9.81 20.21
N TRP A 164 -19.35 -8.73 20.37
CA TRP A 164 -18.57 -8.13 19.29
C TRP A 164 -17.72 -9.18 18.58
N ARG A 165 -17.84 -9.25 17.25
CA ARG A 165 -17.04 -10.18 16.46
C ARG A 165 -15.57 -9.76 16.53
N SER A 166 -14.71 -10.69 16.91
CA SER A 166 -13.27 -10.58 16.69
C SER A 166 -12.91 -11.16 15.33
N GLY A 167 -12.06 -10.46 14.58
CA GLY A 167 -11.52 -10.92 13.32
C GLY A 167 -10.04 -11.30 13.44
N TRP A 168 -9.45 -11.62 12.30
CA TRP A 168 -8.00 -11.74 12.16
C TRP A 168 -7.55 -11.12 10.84
N SER A 169 -6.30 -10.65 10.81
CA SER A 169 -5.62 -10.20 9.59
C SER A 169 -4.27 -10.87 9.49
N LEU A 170 -3.84 -11.14 8.26
CA LEU A 170 -2.50 -11.69 8.01
C LEU A 170 -1.47 -10.57 7.98
N VAL A 171 -0.37 -10.79 8.70
CA VAL A 171 0.85 -10.00 8.66
C VAL A 171 1.91 -10.83 7.97
N TYR A 172 2.48 -10.30 6.89
CA TYR A 172 3.43 -11.02 6.04
C TYR A 172 4.87 -10.61 6.31
N PHE A 173 5.80 -11.55 6.12
CA PHE A 173 7.24 -11.33 6.25
C PHE A 173 7.95 -12.01 5.08
N TYR A 174 8.69 -11.24 4.29
CA TYR A 174 9.66 -11.78 3.36
C TYR A 174 10.94 -12.21 4.11
N PRO A 175 11.72 -13.15 3.54
CA PRO A 175 13.11 -13.34 3.94
C PRO A 175 13.87 -12.02 3.89
N GLU A 176 14.88 -11.88 4.75
CA GLU A 176 15.75 -10.71 4.73
C GLU A 176 16.48 -10.60 3.39
N THR A 177 16.52 -9.39 2.83
CA THR A 177 17.12 -9.11 1.53
C THR A 177 17.75 -7.72 1.54
N CYS A 178 18.91 -7.57 0.91
CA CYS A 178 19.62 -6.28 0.86
C CYS A 178 19.80 -5.62 2.24
N GLY A 179 20.01 -6.42 3.30
CA GLY A 179 20.15 -5.94 4.68
C GLY A 179 18.85 -5.50 5.37
N HIS A 180 17.70 -5.67 4.71
CA HIS A 180 16.41 -5.16 5.17
C HIS A 180 15.36 -6.26 5.25
N ARG A 181 14.38 -6.05 6.13
CA ARG A 181 13.20 -6.91 6.24
C ARG A 181 11.97 -6.19 5.71
N ILE A 182 11.40 -6.73 4.64
CA ILE A 182 10.10 -6.28 4.10
C ILE A 182 9.00 -7.07 4.81
N TRP A 183 8.15 -6.38 5.56
CA TRP A 183 7.11 -7.01 6.38
C TRP A 183 5.82 -6.19 6.44
N GLY A 184 4.82 -6.68 7.17
CA GLY A 184 3.60 -5.95 7.45
C GLY A 184 2.76 -5.68 6.23
N LEU A 185 2.30 -4.44 6.11
CA LEU A 185 1.48 -3.97 4.99
C LEU A 185 2.28 -3.92 3.69
N THR A 186 3.53 -3.43 3.72
CA THR A 186 4.43 -3.41 2.57
C THR A 186 4.59 -4.81 1.97
N ALA A 187 4.84 -5.83 2.81
CA ALA A 187 4.91 -7.21 2.34
C ALA A 187 3.58 -7.74 1.80
N LYS A 188 2.44 -7.32 2.36
CA LYS A 188 1.12 -7.71 1.88
C LYS A 188 0.86 -7.17 0.47
N ILE A 189 1.17 -5.89 0.23
CA ILE A 189 1.05 -5.24 -1.07
C ILE A 189 1.98 -5.93 -2.08
N MET A 190 3.25 -6.13 -1.71
CA MET A 190 4.21 -6.79 -2.60
C MET A 190 3.84 -8.23 -2.93
N LYS A 191 3.20 -8.96 -2.01
CA LYS A 191 2.67 -10.30 -2.30
C LYS A 191 1.62 -10.27 -3.42
N SER A 192 0.61 -9.40 -3.29
CA SER A 192 -0.44 -9.26 -4.31
C SER A 192 0.14 -8.74 -5.63
N ALA A 193 1.00 -7.72 -5.59
CA ALA A 193 1.63 -7.19 -6.79
C ALA A 193 2.49 -8.24 -7.50
N ALA A 194 3.21 -9.09 -6.77
CA ALA A 194 4.00 -10.18 -7.35
C ALA A 194 3.12 -11.27 -8.01
N GLU A 195 1.91 -11.51 -7.49
CA GLU A 195 0.92 -12.41 -8.12
C GLU A 195 0.46 -11.82 -9.46
N ILE A 196 0.07 -10.54 -9.48
CA ILE A 196 -0.33 -9.82 -10.72
C ILE A 196 0.83 -9.80 -11.74
N MET A 197 2.05 -9.51 -11.31
CA MET A 197 3.23 -9.50 -12.19
C MET A 197 3.51 -10.89 -12.77
N ARG A 198 3.34 -11.96 -11.99
CA ARG A 198 3.54 -13.33 -12.47
C ARG A 198 2.54 -13.69 -13.56
N GLU A 199 1.25 -13.38 -13.33
CA GLU A 199 0.19 -13.61 -14.32
C GLU A 199 0.45 -12.83 -15.61
N ALA A 200 0.92 -11.58 -15.53
CA ALA A 200 1.28 -10.78 -16.69
C ALA A 200 2.43 -11.42 -17.50
N ILE A 201 3.49 -11.88 -16.83
CA ILE A 201 4.65 -12.54 -17.48
C ILE A 201 4.24 -13.86 -18.15
N GLU A 202 3.37 -14.65 -17.52
CA GLU A 202 2.87 -15.91 -18.06
C GLU A 202 2.00 -15.71 -19.30
N ASN A 203 1.23 -14.61 -19.37
CA ASN A 203 0.38 -14.29 -20.52
C ASN A 203 1.15 -13.71 -21.72
N GLU A 204 2.40 -13.27 -21.54
CA GLU A 204 3.26 -12.76 -22.61
C GLU A 204 4.13 -13.85 -23.27
N GLN A 205 4.13 -15.09 -22.73
CA GLN A 205 4.87 -16.25 -23.24
C GLN A 205 3.98 -17.18 -24.07
#